data_AF-A0ABF7QAZ5-F1
#
_entry.id   AF-A0ABF7QAZ5-F1
#
_cell.length_a   1.000
_cell.length_b   1.000
_cell.length_c   1.000
_cell.angle_alpha   90.00
_cell.angle_beta   90.00
_cell.angle_gamma   90.00
#
_symmetry.space_group_name_H-M   'P 1'
#
loop_
_entity.id
_entity.type
_entity.pdbx_description
1 polymer ?
#
loop_
_entity_poly.entity_id
_entity_poly.type
_entity_poly.pdbx_seq_one_letter_code
_entity_poly.pdbx_strand_id
1 'polypeptide(L)'
;MIHRGVQYTVVPTAEPDIWEWRYEFGDQVKSGRTQTRLAALAARRVKSKIDAALRAAQTASVPTTNVAERMGLAKATSHGLT
;
A
#
# COMPACT_ATOMS: atom_id res chain seq x y z
N MET A 1 16.11 -7.84 8.23
CA MET A 1 16.46 -6.52 7.63
C MET A 1 15.48 -5.47 8.16
N ILE A 2 15.82 -4.18 8.15
CA ILE A 2 14.94 -3.11 8.67
C ILE A 2 14.75 -2.06 7.58
N HIS A 3 13.51 -1.65 7.32
CA HIS A 3 13.17 -0.59 6.36
C HIS A 3 12.15 0.36 6.99
N ARG A 4 12.48 1.65 7.11
CA ARG A 4 11.60 2.69 7.70
C ARG A 4 11.04 2.32 9.09
N GLY A 5 11.84 1.63 9.90
CA GLY A 5 11.44 1.17 11.25
C GLY A 5 10.62 -0.13 11.27
N VAL A 6 10.35 -0.73 10.11
CA VAL A 6 9.64 -2.00 9.97
C VAL A 6 10.67 -3.12 9.82
N GLN A 7 10.61 -4.11 10.70
CA GLN A 7 11.41 -5.31 10.57
C GLN A 7 10.81 -6.19 9.48
N TYR A 8 11.65 -6.63 8.54
CA TYR A 8 11.22 -7.53 7.48
C TYR A 8 12.28 -8.60 7.17
N THR A 9 11.77 -9.74 6.75
CA THR A 9 12.51 -10.94 6.39
C THR A 9 12.07 -11.38 5.01
N VAL A 10 13.03 -11.77 4.18
CA VAL A 10 12.80 -12.35 2.86
C VAL A 10 13.69 -13.58 2.76
N VAL A 11 13.09 -14.74 2.59
CA VAL A 11 13.78 -16.03 2.49
C VAL A 11 13.42 -16.74 1.20
N PRO A 12 14.37 -17.37 0.51
CA PRO A 12 14.06 -18.25 -0.61
C PRO A 12 13.29 -19.47 -0.08
N THR A 13 12.30 -19.93 -0.84
CA THR A 13 11.57 -21.16 -0.53
C THR A 13 12.22 -22.36 -1.21
N ALA A 14 11.68 -23.57 -0.96
CA ALA A 14 12.08 -24.78 -1.67
C ALA A 14 11.83 -24.71 -3.19
N GLU A 15 10.90 -23.86 -3.61
CA GLU A 15 10.59 -23.63 -5.02
C GLU A 15 11.52 -22.54 -5.59
N PRO A 16 12.21 -22.82 -6.72
CA PRO A 16 12.99 -21.80 -7.40
C PRO A 16 12.05 -20.67 -7.82
N ASP A 17 12.58 -19.44 -7.75
CA ASP A 17 11.84 -18.21 -8.03
C ASP A 17 10.75 -17.85 -7.01
N ILE A 18 10.50 -18.63 -5.95
CA ILE A 18 9.54 -18.25 -4.91
C ILE A 18 10.26 -17.78 -3.66
N TRP A 19 9.87 -16.60 -3.21
CA TRP A 19 10.41 -15.93 -2.03
C TRP A 19 9.31 -15.71 -1.01
N GLU A 20 9.51 -16.23 0.18
CA GLU A 20 8.67 -15.95 1.33
C GLU A 20 9.13 -14.68 2.02
N TRP A 21 8.18 -13.84 2.40
CA TRP A 21 8.45 -12.62 3.11
C TRP A 21 7.52 -12.47 4.30
N ARG A 22 8.05 -11.87 5.35
CA ARG A 22 7.30 -11.46 6.54
C ARG A 22 7.79 -10.09 6.96
N TYR A 23 6.88 -9.21 7.33
CA TYR A 23 7.20 -7.94 7.95
C TYR A 23 6.25 -7.64 9.10
N GLU A 24 6.75 -6.87 10.05
CA GLU A 24 6.06 -6.53 11.29
C GLU A 24 5.92 -5.02 11.37
N PHE A 25 4.68 -4.55 11.37
CA PHE A 25 4.34 -3.14 11.41
C PHE A 25 3.37 -2.88 12.57
N GLY A 26 3.83 -2.17 13.60
CA GLY A 26 3.08 -2.00 14.85
C GLY A 26 2.71 -3.36 15.43
N ASP A 27 1.42 -3.59 15.67
CA ASP A 27 0.86 -4.86 16.14
C ASP A 27 0.47 -5.83 15.00
N GLN A 28 0.73 -5.47 13.74
CA GLN A 28 0.35 -6.29 12.59
C GLN A 28 1.55 -7.01 11.98
N VAL A 29 1.53 -8.33 12.07
CA VAL A 29 2.44 -9.22 11.33
C VAL A 29 1.80 -9.53 9.98
N LYS A 30 2.48 -9.16 8.88
CA LYS A 30 2.07 -9.52 7.52
C LYS A 30 3.10 -10.42 6.88
N SER A 31 2.63 -11.52 6.32
CA SER A 31 3.46 -12.46 5.56
C SER A 31 2.83 -12.79 4.22
N GLY A 32 3.66 -13.26 3.30
CA GLY A 32 3.21 -13.72 2.00
C GLY A 32 4.37 -14.25 1.18
N ARG A 33 4.08 -14.57 -0.08
CA ARG A 33 5.08 -15.05 -1.04
C ARG A 33 5.13 -14.13 -2.24
N THR A 34 6.26 -14.07 -2.92
CA THR A 34 6.40 -13.41 -4.20
C THR A 34 7.17 -14.32 -5.14
N GLN A 35 6.67 -14.48 -6.35
CA GLN A 35 7.36 -15.22 -7.39
C GLN A 35 8.19 -14.25 -8.24
N THR A 36 9.51 -14.39 -8.18
CA THR A 36 10.47 -13.71 -9.04
C THR A 36 11.82 -14.41 -9.02
N ARG A 37 12.44 -14.45 -10.19
CA ARG A 37 13.78 -15.00 -10.39
C ARG A 37 14.91 -14.18 -9.77
N LEU A 38 14.64 -12.92 -9.40
CA LEU A 38 15.65 -12.01 -8.87
C LEU A 38 15.42 -11.73 -7.38
N ALA A 39 16.36 -12.16 -6.53
CA ALA A 39 16.34 -11.90 -5.09
C ALA A 39 16.20 -10.41 -4.75
N ALA A 40 16.93 -9.56 -5.49
CA ALA A 40 16.85 -8.10 -5.34
C ALA A 40 15.44 -7.56 -5.67
N LEU A 41 14.75 -8.17 -6.63
CA LEU A 41 13.38 -7.78 -6.99
C LEU A 41 12.37 -8.22 -5.93
N ALA A 42 12.57 -9.40 -5.33
CA ALA A 42 11.77 -9.87 -4.20
C ALA A 42 11.86 -8.88 -3.03
N ALA A 43 13.08 -8.51 -2.64
CA ALA A 43 13.32 -7.51 -1.60
C ALA A 43 12.69 -6.14 -1.96
N ARG A 44 12.79 -5.70 -3.22
CA ARG A 44 12.19 -4.44 -3.67
C ARG A 44 10.66 -4.45 -3.59
N ARG A 45 10.00 -5.55 -3.97
CA ARG A 45 8.54 -5.68 -3.84
C ARG A 45 8.08 -5.64 -2.38
N VAL A 46 8.85 -6.25 -1.47
CA VAL A 46 8.56 -6.21 -0.02
C VAL A 46 8.69 -4.78 0.51
N LYS A 47 9.76 -4.06 0.15
CA LYS A 47 9.91 -2.64 0.50
C LYS A 47 8.73 -1.80 -0.01
N SER A 48 8.32 -1.95 -1.27
CA SER A 48 7.15 -1.25 -1.81
C SER A 48 5.84 -1.58 -1.07
N LYS A 49 5.65 -2.82 -0.62
CA LYS A 49 4.49 -3.21 0.20
C LYS A 49 4.51 -2.54 1.57
N ILE A 50 5.69 -2.46 2.20
CA ILE A 50 5.88 -1.76 3.48
C ILE A 50 5.58 -0.26 3.29
N ASP A 51 6.12 0.37 2.25
CA ASP A 51 5.83 1.78 1.92
C ASP A 51 4.34 2.03 1.67
N ALA A 52 3.63 1.10 1.02
CA ALA A 52 2.18 1.20 0.82
C ALA A 52 1.40 1.06 2.14
N ALA A 53 1.79 0.13 3.00
CA ALA A 53 1.19 -0.05 4.32
C ALA A 53 1.42 1.18 5.22
N LEU A 54 2.62 1.74 5.20
CA LEU A 54 2.96 2.98 5.90
C LEU A 54 2.14 4.16 5.42
N ARG A 55 1.95 4.31 4.10
CA ARG A 55 1.08 5.37 3.55
C ARG A 55 -0.37 5.17 3.97
N ALA A 56 -0.91 3.96 3.85
CA ALA A 56 -2.28 3.67 4.26
C ALA A 56 -2.51 3.94 5.75
N ALA A 57 -1.55 3.59 6.62
CA ALA A 57 -1.63 3.86 8.05
C ALA A 57 -1.60 5.37 8.37
N GLN A 58 -0.76 6.14 7.68
CA GLN A 58 -0.74 7.60 7.80
C GLN A 58 -2.05 8.23 7.33
N THR A 59 -2.62 7.72 6.23
CA THR A 59 -3.92 8.22 5.70
C THR A 59 -5.10 7.80 6.58
N ALA A 60 -5.04 6.65 7.25
CA ALA A 60 -6.08 6.23 8.20
C ALA A 60 -6.10 7.06 9.49
N SER A 61 -4.97 7.68 9.85
CA SER A 61 -4.88 8.60 11.01
C SER A 61 -5.33 10.03 10.70
N VAL A 62 -5.52 10.40 9.44
CA VAL A 62 -6.19 11.66 9.08
C VAL A 62 -7.67 11.36 8.83
N PRO A 63 -8.60 11.71 9.75
CA PRO A 63 -10.01 11.65 9.41
C PRO A 63 -10.23 12.58 8.21
N THR A 64 -10.71 12.00 7.11
CA THR A 64 -11.09 12.73 5.90
C THR A 64 -12.40 13.49 6.14
N THR A 65 -12.45 14.33 7.16
CA THR A 65 -13.44 15.39 7.29
C THR A 65 -12.93 16.58 6.49
N ASN A 66 -13.08 16.52 5.16
CA ASN A 66 -13.23 17.66 4.23
C ASN A 66 -12.77 17.33 2.80
N VAL A 67 -13.46 16.41 2.11
CA VAL A 67 -13.36 16.34 0.65
C VAL A 67 -14.72 16.55 -0.05
N ALA A 68 -15.84 16.55 0.70
CA ALA A 68 -17.17 16.71 0.11
C ALA A 68 -17.57 18.16 -0.22
N GLU A 69 -16.90 19.19 0.29
CA GLU A 69 -17.37 20.59 0.16
C GLU A 69 -16.68 21.42 -0.95
N ARG A 70 -15.77 20.85 -1.75
CA ARG A 70 -14.99 21.62 -2.73
C ARG A 70 -15.33 21.43 -4.21
N MET A 71 -16.35 20.65 -4.55
CA MET A 71 -16.82 20.58 -5.94
C MET A 71 -18.14 21.35 -6.09
N GLY A 72 -17.99 22.65 -6.28
CA GLY A 72 -19.08 23.57 -6.54
C GLY A 72 -19.86 23.23 -7.81
N LEU A 73 -21.16 23.56 -7.75
CA LEU A 73 -21.77 24.53 -8.66
C LEU A 73 -21.38 24.41 -10.14
N ALA A 74 -22.22 23.75 -10.95
CA ALA A 74 -22.74 24.29 -12.20
C ALA A 74 -23.49 23.20 -13.00
N LYS A 75 -24.82 23.25 -12.98
CA LYS A 75 -25.57 23.27 -14.25
C LYS A 75 -26.98 23.83 -14.02
N ALA A 76 -27.06 25.15 -13.93
CA ALA A 76 -28.23 25.86 -14.40
C ALA A 76 -28.10 25.99 -15.92
N THR A 77 -28.92 25.27 -16.67
CA THR A 77 -29.37 25.67 -18.00
C THR A 77 -30.81 25.23 -18.10
N SER A 78 -31.68 26.18 -17.76
CA SER A 78 -33.03 26.26 -18.27
C SER A 78 -32.96 26.46 -19.79
N HIS A 79 -33.65 25.58 -20.52
CA HIS A 79 -34.31 25.88 -21.80
C HIS A 79 -35.68 25.23 -21.60
N GLY A 80 -36.74 25.99 -21.28
CA GLY A 80 -37.49 26.81 -22.25
C GLY A 80 -38.55 25.91 -22.86
N LEU A 81 -39.73 25.77 -22.23
CA LEU A 81 -40.93 26.60 -22.40
C LEU A 81 -41.72 26.25 -23.67
N THR A 82 -43.02 26.00 -23.44
CA THR A 82 -44.16 25.87 -24.35
C THR A 82 -44.64 24.47 -24.72
#